data_AF-A0A836VU37-F1
#
_entry.id   AF-A0A836VU37-F1
#
_cell.length_a   1.000
_cell.length_b   1.000
_cell.length_c   1.000
_cell.angle_alpha   90.00
_cell.angle_beta   90.00
_cell.angle_gamma   90.00
#
_symmetry.space_group_name_H-M   'P 1'
#
loop_
_entity.id
_entity.type
_entity.pdbx_description
1 polymer ?
#
loop_
_entity_poly.entity_id
_entity_poly.type
_entity_poly.pdbx_seq_one_letter_code
_entity_poly.pdbx_strand_id
1 'polypeptide(L)'
;MTLKEAKRGFFDRKKVQRSVDTATRRVLSRFGAFVRTRARTSIRKRTGTSPPGRPPYSHVGLLRRLIFFAYDRRRRSVVVGPVLIRRDSQAPELLEHGGQTLVRTGGRRGRLRYRPRPYMGPAFQREQQNLSALWRDSIR
;
A
#
# COMPACT_ATOMS: atom_id res chain seq x y z
N MET A 1 20.10 39.53 11.46
CA MET A 1 18.87 38.79 11.76
C MET A 1 18.04 39.60 12.73
N THR A 2 16.90 40.13 12.26
CA THR A 2 15.97 40.91 13.09
C THR A 2 14.96 40.00 13.79
N LEU A 3 14.33 40.46 14.87
CA LEU A 3 13.23 39.74 15.55
C LEU A 3 12.12 39.33 14.56
N LYS A 4 11.83 40.18 13.58
CA LYS A 4 10.82 39.93 12.53
C LYS A 4 11.25 38.82 11.58
N GLU A 5 12.54 38.73 11.25
CA GLU A 5 13.12 37.64 10.45
C GLU A 5 13.20 36.33 11.24
N ALA A 6 13.56 36.39 12.52
CA ALA A 6 13.50 35.24 13.42
C ALA A 6 12.07 34.68 13.52
N LYS A 7 11.08 35.57 13.75
CA LYS A 7 9.65 35.23 13.77
C LYS A 7 9.10 34.69 12.44
N ARG A 8 9.79 34.93 11.32
CA ARG A 8 9.40 34.34 10.01
C ARG A 8 9.80 32.86 9.90
N GLY A 9 10.86 32.43 10.58
CA GLY A 9 11.40 31.06 10.52
C GLY A 9 10.85 30.08 11.57
N PHE A 10 9.99 30.51 12.50
CA PHE A 10 9.45 29.60 13.52
C PHE A 10 8.57 28.50 12.92
N PHE A 11 8.84 27.26 13.32
CA PHE A 11 8.13 26.05 12.91
C PHE A 11 6.64 26.06 13.28
N ASP A 12 6.26 26.80 14.33
CA ASP A 12 4.90 26.87 14.86
C ASP A 12 3.98 27.84 14.12
N ARG A 13 4.53 28.56 13.12
CA ARG A 13 3.71 29.48 12.34
C ARG A 13 2.69 28.68 11.54
N LYS A 14 1.41 29.04 11.65
CA LYS A 14 0.31 28.42 10.87
C LYS A 14 0.61 28.30 9.38
N LYS A 15 1.33 29.27 8.79
CA LYS A 15 1.75 29.22 7.38
C LYS A 15 2.73 28.06 7.11
N VAL A 16 3.76 27.90 7.95
CA VAL A 16 4.75 26.81 7.85
C VAL A 16 4.06 25.46 8.06
N GLN A 17 3.25 25.33 9.12
CA GLN A 17 2.48 24.11 9.38
C GLN A 17 1.58 23.70 8.21
N ARG A 18 0.88 24.67 7.57
CA ARG A 18 0.07 24.42 6.38
C ARG A 18 0.90 23.95 5.18
N SER A 19 2.08 24.54 4.95
CA SER A 19 3.01 24.08 3.91
C SER A 19 3.48 22.66 4.17
N VAL A 20 3.87 22.34 5.41
CA VAL A 20 4.27 20.99 5.84
C VAL A 20 3.14 19.98 5.64
N ASP A 21 1.91 20.32 6.03
CA ASP A 21 0.75 19.45 5.87
C ASP A 21 0.44 19.18 4.39
N THR A 22 0.53 20.21 3.56
CA THR A 22 0.28 20.10 2.12
C THR A 22 1.35 19.23 1.46
N ALA A 23 2.61 19.46 1.80
CA ALA A 23 3.74 18.64 1.36
C ALA A 23 3.56 17.17 1.77
N THR A 24 3.23 16.93 3.05
CA THR A 24 3.01 15.60 3.63
C THR A 24 1.93 14.85 2.86
N ARG A 25 0.76 15.46 2.63
CA ARG A 25 -0.34 14.84 1.86
C ARG A 25 0.08 14.51 0.44
N ARG A 26 0.81 15.42 -0.22
CA ARG A 26 1.29 15.21 -1.59
C ARG A 26 2.30 14.07 -1.69
N VAL A 27 3.27 14.03 -0.78
CA VAL A 27 4.30 12.99 -0.74
C VAL A 27 3.67 11.63 -0.45
N LEU A 28 2.82 11.54 0.58
CA LEU A 28 2.17 10.28 0.94
C LEU A 28 1.20 9.77 -0.13
N SER A 29 0.49 10.68 -0.83
CA SER A 29 -0.35 10.32 -1.97
C SER A 29 0.48 9.73 -3.13
N ARG A 30 1.61 10.36 -3.47
CA ARG A 30 2.54 9.85 -4.50
C ARG A 30 3.12 8.50 -4.11
N PHE A 31 3.58 8.37 -2.86
CA PHE A 31 4.12 7.12 -2.34
C PHE A 31 3.08 5.99 -2.41
N GLY A 32 1.85 6.22 -1.93
CA GLY A 32 0.76 5.26 -2.05
C GLY A 32 0.45 4.87 -3.49
N ALA A 33 0.48 5.84 -4.42
CA ALA A 33 0.30 5.58 -5.84
C ALA A 33 1.41 4.70 -6.44
N PHE A 34 2.67 4.90 -6.03
CA PHE A 34 3.80 4.09 -6.48
C PHE A 34 3.72 2.66 -5.94
N VAL A 35 3.47 2.49 -4.64
CA VAL A 35 3.30 1.16 -4.03
C VAL A 35 2.14 0.41 -4.70
N ARG A 36 0.98 1.07 -4.87
CA ARG A 36 -0.16 0.50 -5.60
C ARG A 36 0.24 0.08 -7.01
N THR A 37 0.94 0.94 -7.74
CA THR A 37 1.35 0.65 -9.12
C THR A 37 2.28 -0.55 -9.18
N ARG A 38 3.29 -0.62 -8.30
CA ARG A 38 4.22 -1.75 -8.24
C ARG A 38 3.53 -3.06 -7.86
N ALA A 39 2.64 -3.03 -6.87
CA ALA A 39 1.83 -4.20 -6.54
C ALA A 39 1.00 -4.66 -7.75
N ARG A 40 0.34 -3.73 -8.46
CA ARG A 40 -0.45 -4.02 -9.66
C ARG A 40 0.38 -4.60 -10.82
N THR A 41 1.59 -4.11 -11.05
CA THR A 41 2.46 -4.59 -12.14
C THR A 41 3.13 -5.92 -11.80
N SER A 42 3.31 -6.22 -10.51
CA SER A 42 3.82 -7.51 -10.04
C SER A 42 2.84 -8.67 -10.34
N ILE A 43 1.53 -8.39 -10.32
CA ILE A 43 0.46 -9.36 -10.60
C ILE A 43 0.24 -9.47 -12.12
N ARG A 44 0.87 -10.46 -12.75
CA ARG A 44 0.80 -10.68 -14.20
C ARG A 44 -0.38 -11.57 -14.60
N LYS A 45 -0.97 -11.32 -15.77
CA LYS A 45 -2.02 -12.17 -16.35
C LYS A 45 -1.41 -13.45 -16.90
N ARG A 46 -1.74 -14.60 -16.30
CA ARG A 46 -1.28 -15.95 -16.68
C ARG A 46 -2.27 -17.00 -16.21
N THR A 47 -2.22 -18.19 -16.81
CA THR A 47 -2.95 -19.38 -16.35
C THR A 47 -2.14 -20.15 -15.31
N GLY A 48 -2.80 -21.01 -14.54
CA GLY A 48 -2.17 -21.83 -13.50
C GLY A 48 -1.82 -21.06 -12.22
N THR A 49 -1.15 -21.74 -11.29
CA THR A 49 -0.79 -21.15 -9.99
C THR A 49 0.66 -20.64 -10.05
N SER A 50 0.94 -19.46 -9.47
CA SER A 50 2.32 -18.99 -9.36
C SER A 50 3.17 -19.93 -8.48
N PRO A 51 4.51 -19.84 -8.48
CA PRO A 51 5.33 -20.51 -7.46
C PRO A 51 5.31 -19.73 -6.12
N PRO A 52 5.48 -20.40 -4.96
CA PRO A 52 5.54 -19.74 -3.66
C PRO A 52 6.60 -18.63 -3.63
N GLY A 53 6.35 -17.57 -2.84
CA GLY A 53 7.22 -16.39 -2.75
C GLY A 53 7.12 -15.43 -3.94
N ARG A 54 6.49 -15.83 -5.05
CA ARG A 54 6.19 -14.92 -6.16
C ARG A 54 4.75 -14.39 -6.07
N PRO A 55 4.50 -13.18 -6.60
CA PRO A 55 3.15 -12.62 -6.67
C PRO A 55 2.14 -13.57 -7.32
N PRO A 56 0.86 -13.49 -6.96
CA PRO A 56 -0.19 -14.29 -7.58
C PRO A 56 -0.34 -13.94 -9.07
N TYR A 57 -0.79 -14.90 -9.86
CA TYR A 57 -1.24 -14.62 -11.22
C TYR A 57 -2.65 -14.05 -11.22
N SER A 58 -2.89 -13.15 -12.17
CA SER A 58 -4.22 -12.59 -12.41
C SER A 58 -4.96 -13.43 -13.45
N HIS A 59 -6.00 -14.13 -13.02
CA HIS A 59 -6.93 -14.80 -13.95
C HIS A 59 -7.99 -13.82 -14.48
N VAL A 60 -8.77 -13.22 -13.57
CA VAL A 60 -9.86 -12.28 -13.91
C VAL A 60 -9.41 -10.80 -13.81
N GLY A 61 -8.42 -10.51 -12.97
CA GLY A 61 -7.92 -9.14 -12.75
C GLY A 61 -8.55 -8.39 -11.58
N LEU A 62 -9.47 -9.01 -10.84
CA LEU A 62 -10.13 -8.37 -9.70
C LEU A 62 -9.14 -7.95 -8.61
N LEU A 63 -8.30 -8.85 -8.13
CA LEU A 63 -7.28 -8.53 -7.11
C LEU A 63 -6.42 -7.34 -7.53
N ARG A 64 -5.95 -7.33 -8.78
CA ARG A 64 -5.13 -6.23 -9.34
C ARG A 64 -5.89 -4.91 -9.44
N ARG A 65 -7.20 -4.94 -9.72
CA ARG A 65 -8.03 -3.72 -9.82
C ARG A 65 -8.40 -3.17 -8.44
N LEU A 66 -8.50 -4.03 -7.45
CA LEU A 66 -8.94 -3.68 -6.10
C LEU A 66 -7.81 -3.29 -5.14
N ILE A 67 -6.59 -3.05 -5.63
CA ILE A 67 -5.53 -2.44 -4.81
C ILE A 67 -5.75 -0.93 -4.80
N PHE A 68 -6.08 -0.39 -3.63
CA PHE A 68 -6.30 1.03 -3.42
C PHE A 68 -5.29 1.60 -2.43
N PHE A 69 -5.28 2.93 -2.32
CA PHE A 69 -4.60 3.62 -1.24
C PHE A 69 -5.44 4.79 -0.76
N ALA A 70 -5.30 5.13 0.51
CA ALA A 70 -6.00 6.25 1.13
C ALA A 70 -5.11 6.93 2.18
N TYR A 71 -5.28 8.24 2.32
CA TYR A 71 -4.62 9.04 3.36
C TYR A 71 -5.45 9.07 4.64
N ASP A 72 -4.88 8.65 5.75
CA ASP A 72 -5.46 8.78 7.08
C ASP A 72 -5.02 10.13 7.69
N ARG A 73 -5.97 11.06 7.77
CA ARG A 73 -5.74 12.40 8.32
C ARG A 73 -5.40 12.39 9.81
N ARG A 74 -5.95 11.46 10.59
CA ARG A 74 -5.74 11.40 12.05
C ARG A 74 -4.34 10.92 12.36
N ARG A 75 -3.87 9.92 11.61
CA ARG A 75 -2.54 9.31 11.79
C ARG A 75 -1.44 9.93 10.93
N ARG A 76 -1.80 10.84 10.01
CA ARG A 76 -0.90 11.43 8.99
C ARG A 76 -0.13 10.35 8.23
N SER A 77 -0.83 9.28 7.85
CA SER A 77 -0.26 8.11 7.21
C SER A 77 -1.00 7.76 5.92
N VAL A 78 -0.40 6.92 5.08
CA VAL A 78 -1.06 6.33 3.92
C VAL A 78 -1.21 4.83 4.11
N VAL A 79 -2.41 4.34 3.89
CA VAL A 79 -2.72 2.90 3.90
C VAL A 79 -2.84 2.47 2.45
N VAL A 80 -2.16 1.39 2.08
CA VAL A 80 -2.16 0.82 0.73
C VAL A 80 -2.48 -0.65 0.84
N GLY A 81 -3.47 -1.14 0.09
CA GLY A 81 -3.88 -2.53 0.20
C GLY A 81 -5.01 -2.95 -0.73
N PRO A 82 -5.25 -4.26 -0.84
CA PRO A 82 -6.41 -4.81 -1.51
C PRO A 82 -7.69 -4.46 -0.74
N VAL A 83 -8.74 -4.09 -1.45
CA VAL A 83 -10.10 -4.06 -0.93
C VAL A 83 -10.74 -5.43 -1.18
N LEU A 84 -11.44 -5.92 -0.17
CA LEU A 84 -12.09 -7.23 -0.24
C LEU A 84 -13.32 -7.14 -1.14
N ILE A 85 -13.49 -8.12 -2.04
CA ILE A 85 -14.70 -8.26 -2.88
C ILE A 85 -15.90 -8.60 -2.00
N ARG A 86 -15.68 -9.45 -1.00
CA ARG A 86 -16.66 -9.84 0.02
C ARG A 86 -16.02 -9.67 1.38
N ARG A 87 -16.80 -9.23 2.35
CA ARG A 87 -16.31 -8.89 3.71
C ARG A 87 -15.61 -10.04 4.41
N ASP A 88 -15.98 -11.27 4.09
CA ASP A 88 -15.46 -12.53 4.62
C ASP A 88 -14.29 -13.12 3.80
N SER A 89 -13.85 -12.44 2.75
CA SER A 89 -12.79 -12.97 1.88
C SER A 89 -11.43 -12.92 2.59
N GLN A 90 -10.87 -14.09 2.88
CA GLN A 90 -9.52 -14.25 3.41
C GLN A 90 -8.44 -14.30 2.33
N ALA A 91 -8.84 -14.26 1.05
CA ALA A 91 -7.93 -14.55 -0.07
C ALA A 91 -6.73 -13.59 -0.14
N PRO A 92 -6.87 -12.26 -0.01
CA PRO A 92 -5.70 -11.37 -0.10
C PRO A 92 -4.70 -11.57 1.04
N GLU A 93 -5.19 -11.84 2.26
CA GLU A 93 -4.34 -12.10 3.43
C GLU A 93 -3.59 -13.43 3.29
N LEU A 94 -4.29 -14.50 2.89
CA LEU A 94 -3.68 -15.81 2.62
C LEU A 94 -2.67 -15.76 1.49
N LEU A 95 -2.86 -14.88 0.51
CA LEU A 95 -1.87 -14.65 -0.54
C LEU A 95 -0.65 -13.91 -0.02
N GLU A 96 -0.81 -12.89 0.83
CA GLU A 96 0.32 -12.13 1.34
C GLU A 96 1.16 -12.94 2.34
N HIS A 97 0.52 -13.59 3.30
CA HIS A 97 1.18 -14.23 4.45
C HIS A 97 1.20 -15.76 4.39
N GLY A 98 0.39 -16.38 3.52
CA GLY A 98 0.11 -17.80 3.59
C GLY A 98 -0.82 -18.13 4.76
N GLY A 99 -0.97 -19.42 5.09
CA GLY A 99 -1.71 -19.86 6.26
C GLY A 99 -2.57 -21.09 5.99
N GLN A 100 -3.54 -21.31 6.87
CA GLN A 100 -4.53 -22.38 6.72
C GLN A 100 -5.93 -21.78 6.79
N THR A 101 -6.83 -22.28 5.95
CA THR A 101 -8.25 -21.89 6.01
C THR A 101 -9.13 -23.12 5.80
N LEU A 102 -10.35 -23.04 6.34
CA LEU A 102 -11.38 -24.04 6.14
C LEU A 102 -12.18 -23.66 4.92
N VAL A 103 -12.07 -24.45 3.86
CA VAL A 103 -12.84 -24.26 2.63
C VAL A 103 -14.01 -25.23 2.61
N ARG A 104 -15.18 -24.72 2.23
CA ARG A 104 -16.37 -25.51 1.93
C ARG A 104 -16.49 -25.67 0.42
N THR A 105 -16.36 -26.89 -0.06
CA THR A 105 -16.54 -27.22 -1.48
C THR A 105 -17.47 -28.42 -1.56
N GLY A 106 -18.60 -28.27 -2.25
CA GLY A 106 -19.56 -29.38 -2.48
C GLY A 106 -20.05 -30.05 -1.20
N GLY A 107 -20.40 -29.28 -0.17
CA GLY A 107 -20.90 -29.80 1.12
C GLY A 107 -19.84 -30.32 2.09
N ARG A 108 -18.60 -30.56 1.64
CA ARG A 108 -17.49 -31.02 2.48
C ARG A 108 -16.67 -29.83 2.99
N ARG A 109 -16.33 -29.86 4.29
CA ARG A 109 -15.38 -28.93 4.91
C ARG A 109 -13.98 -29.55 4.86
N GLY A 110 -13.03 -28.88 4.24
CA GLY A 110 -11.64 -29.31 4.19
C GLY A 110 -10.70 -28.21 4.66
N ARG A 111 -9.60 -28.58 5.34
CA ARG A 111 -8.54 -27.65 5.70
C ARG A 111 -7.52 -27.57 4.58
N LEU A 112 -7.36 -26.39 3.98
CA LEU A 112 -6.35 -26.15 2.95
C LEU A 112 -5.21 -25.31 3.51
N ARG A 113 -3.97 -25.64 3.09
CA ARG A 113 -2.77 -24.88 3.42
C ARG A 113 -2.35 -24.03 2.22
N TYR A 114 -2.28 -22.72 2.41
CA TYR A 114 -1.80 -21.75 1.43
C TYR A 114 -0.34 -21.40 1.71
N ARG A 115 0.48 -21.48 0.67
CA ARG A 115 1.87 -20.98 0.70
C ARG A 115 1.87 -19.49 0.34
N PRO A 116 2.71 -18.66 0.97
CA PRO A 116 2.73 -17.21 0.75
C PRO A 116 3.14 -16.86 -0.68
N ARG A 117 2.52 -15.81 -1.20
CA ARG A 117 2.64 -15.23 -2.55
C ARG A 117 2.63 -13.70 -2.42
N PRO A 118 3.58 -13.13 -1.66
CA PRO A 118 3.52 -11.73 -1.28
C PRO A 118 3.61 -10.83 -2.51
N TYR A 119 2.82 -9.76 -2.49
CA TYR A 119 2.76 -8.79 -3.58
C TYR A 119 2.64 -7.35 -3.06
N MET A 120 2.16 -7.15 -1.82
CA MET A 120 2.09 -5.84 -1.18
C MET A 120 3.39 -5.49 -0.45
N GLY A 121 3.88 -6.38 0.42
CA GLY A 121 5.07 -6.17 1.23
C GLY A 121 6.31 -5.88 0.39
N PRO A 122 6.64 -6.72 -0.62
CA PRO A 122 7.75 -6.47 -1.53
C PRO A 122 7.59 -5.16 -2.32
N ALA A 123 6.36 -4.80 -2.72
CA ALA A 123 6.09 -3.56 -3.41
C ALA A 123 6.33 -2.33 -2.51
N PHE A 124 5.92 -2.41 -1.25
CA PHE A 124 6.16 -1.38 -0.24
C PHE A 124 7.66 -1.21 0.03
N GLN A 125 8.37 -2.29 0.34
CA GLN A 125 9.81 -2.27 0.64
C GLN A 125 10.62 -1.66 -0.50
N ARG A 126 10.26 -2.00 -1.75
CA ARG A 126 10.96 -1.47 -2.91
C ARG A 126 10.76 0.04 -3.07
N GLU A 127 9.54 0.54 -2.88
CA GLU A 127 9.26 1.98 -3.01
C GLU A 127 9.71 2.77 -1.79
N GLN A 128 9.84 2.14 -0.61
CA GLN A 128 10.35 2.78 0.60
C GLN A 128 11.75 3.36 0.40
N GLN A 129 12.57 2.72 -0.44
CA GLN A 129 13.89 3.18 -0.83
C GLN A 129 13.87 4.54 -1.56
N ASN A 130 12.77 4.84 -2.26
CA ASN A 130 12.59 6.09 -3.03
C ASN A 130 11.94 7.21 -2.21
N LEU A 131 11.56 6.95 -0.95
CA LEU A 131 10.76 7.88 -0.15
C LEU A 131 11.53 9.18 0.15
N SER A 132 12.83 9.10 0.40
CA SER A 132 13.69 10.28 0.64
C SER A 132 13.67 11.26 -0.54
N ALA A 133 13.72 10.74 -1.77
CA ALA A 133 13.65 11.54 -2.99
C ALA A 133 12.30 12.23 -3.17
N LEU A 134 11.21 11.65 -2.67
CA LEU A 134 9.89 12.29 -2.69
C LEU A 134 9.77 13.46 -1.71
N TRP A 135 10.46 13.39 -0.58
CA TRP A 135 10.47 14.43 0.45
C TRP A 135 11.38 15.62 0.11
N ARG A 136 12.43 15.39 -0.68
CA ARG A 136 13.33 16.43 -1.17
C ARG A 136 12.52 17.55 -1.86
N ASP A 137 12.74 18.80 -1.45
CA ASP A 137 12.10 20.01 -1.99
C ASP A 137 10.56 20.01 -1.96
N SER A 138 9.96 19.19 -1.09
CA SER A 138 8.51 19.04 -0.98
C SER A 138 7.83 20.20 -0.28
N ILE A 139 8.55 20.91 0.60
CA ILE A 139 8.09 22.09 1.33
C ILE A 139 8.62 23.33 0.60
N ARG A 140 7.72 24.24 0.23
CA ARG A 140 8.01 25.52 -0.43
C ARG A 140 7.27 26.65 0.27
#